data_AF-R7P4C4-F1
#
_entry.id   AF-R7P4C4-F1
#
_cell.length_a   1.000
_cell.length_b   1.000
_cell.length_c   1.000
_cell.angle_alpha   90.00
_cell.angle_beta   90.00
_cell.angle_gamma   90.00
#
_symmetry.space_group_name_H-M   'P 1'
#
loop_
_entity.id
_entity.type
_entity.pdbx_description
1 polymer ?
#
loop_
_entity_poly.entity_id
_entity_poly.type
_entity_poly.pdbx_seq_one_letter_code
_entity_poly.pdbx_strand_id
1 'polypeptide(L)'
;MMKTENKNAIQLLIWIFFIVIIFVMFKITNKTDKKEEKEENTPVFVNYKDMEINLLNSGYDYKYTIISDTQKEIYEGTMCNDIDIGYKETIDSITKYKIKDGKITKVLLDNEEEIPSIYDDSEDFLNLNTLFTNLKEYPYNIEKNNNERTISYKKDGYQVLVKTNLEYITNITITTTTNNYNLEFTNVGKCVKIDSNK
;
A
#
# COMPACT_ATOMS: atom_id res chain seq x y z
N MET A 1 -84.60 7.80 32.81
CA MET A 1 -83.33 7.38 33.44
C MET A 1 -83.00 6.00 32.88
N MET A 2 -82.28 5.96 31.75
CA MET A 2 -82.07 4.75 30.96
C MET A 2 -80.57 4.41 30.99
N LYS A 3 -80.26 3.36 31.76
CA LYS A 3 -79.08 2.48 31.79
C LYS A 3 -77.72 3.10 31.38
N THR A 4 -76.97 3.48 32.42
CA THR A 4 -75.52 3.67 32.44
C THR A 4 -74.69 2.43 32.04
N GLU A 5 -75.31 1.26 31.85
CA GLU A 5 -74.65 0.00 31.48
C GLU A 5 -74.13 -0.03 30.03
N ASN A 6 -74.75 0.71 29.09
CA ASN A 6 -74.38 0.64 27.66
C ASN A 6 -73.11 1.42 27.29
N LYS A 7 -72.76 2.49 28.03
CA LYS A 7 -71.57 3.31 27.73
C LYS A 7 -70.28 2.55 27.99
N ASN A 8 -70.23 1.78 29.09
CA ASN A 8 -69.04 1.04 29.49
C ASN A 8 -68.76 -0.13 28.54
N ALA A 9 -69.81 -0.80 28.03
CA ALA A 9 -69.68 -1.90 27.06
C ALA A 9 -69.17 -1.40 25.69
N ILE A 10 -69.70 -0.26 25.22
CA ILE A 10 -69.25 0.37 23.96
C ILE A 10 -67.79 0.84 24.08
N GLN A 11 -67.42 1.43 25.23
CA GLN A 11 -66.06 1.88 25.49
C GLN A 11 -65.07 0.71 25.54
N LEU A 12 -65.49 -0.45 26.06
CA LEU A 12 -64.68 -1.66 26.11
C LEU A 12 -64.46 -2.26 24.70
N LEU A 13 -65.48 -2.24 23.84
CA LEU A 13 -65.35 -2.65 22.43
C LEU A 13 -64.41 -1.74 21.63
N ILE A 14 -64.43 -0.42 21.89
CA ILE A 14 -63.51 0.53 21.26
C ILE A 14 -62.05 0.26 21.70
N TRP A 15 -61.84 -0.07 22.99
CA TRP A 15 -60.51 -0.44 23.50
C TRP A 15 -59.98 -1.73 22.86
N ILE A 16 -60.83 -2.75 22.69
CA ILE A 16 -60.44 -4.00 22.00
C ILE A 16 -60.07 -3.73 20.55
N PHE A 17 -60.83 -2.88 19.85
CA PHE A 17 -60.54 -2.50 18.46
C PHE A 17 -59.17 -1.80 18.32
N PHE A 18 -58.84 -0.90 19.25
CA PHE A 18 -57.53 -0.25 19.30
C PHE A 18 -56.37 -1.24 19.52
N ILE A 19 -56.53 -2.22 20.40
CA ILE A 19 -55.51 -3.24 20.68
C ILE A 19 -55.23 -4.11 19.44
N VAL A 20 -56.27 -4.46 18.67
CA VAL A 20 -56.13 -5.23 17.44
C VAL A 20 -55.37 -4.44 16.37
N ILE A 21 -55.64 -3.14 16.22
CA ILE A 21 -54.90 -2.27 15.29
C ILE A 21 -53.41 -2.20 15.67
N ILE A 22 -53.10 -2.06 16.98
CA ILE A 22 -51.72 -2.06 17.46
C ILE A 22 -51.02 -3.38 17.13
N PHE A 23 -51.69 -4.52 17.32
CA PHE A 23 -51.14 -5.83 16.96
C PHE A 23 -50.89 -6.01 15.46
N VAL A 24 -51.80 -5.49 14.62
CA VAL A 24 -51.63 -5.52 13.15
C VAL A 24 -50.48 -4.61 12.71
N MET A 25 -50.37 -3.40 13.28
CA MET A 25 -49.25 -2.50 13.04
C MET A 25 -47.92 -3.13 13.46
N PHE A 26 -47.85 -3.81 14.61
CA PHE A 26 -46.66 -4.53 15.09
C PHE A 26 -46.26 -5.70 14.18
N LYS A 27 -47.23 -6.39 13.58
CA LYS A 27 -46.98 -7.45 12.58
C LYS A 27 -46.49 -6.90 11.24
N ILE A 28 -46.88 -5.68 10.87
CA ILE A 28 -46.46 -5.01 9.64
C ILE A 28 -45.04 -4.43 9.82
N THR A 29 -44.71 -3.84 10.98
CA THR A 29 -43.33 -3.38 11.27
C THR A 29 -42.32 -4.51 11.42
N ASN A 30 -42.76 -5.72 11.82
CA ASN A 30 -41.91 -6.92 11.84
C ASN A 30 -41.75 -7.60 10.46
N LYS A 31 -42.38 -7.07 9.41
CA LYS A 31 -42.01 -7.32 8.02
C LYS A 31 -41.10 -6.19 7.52
N THR A 32 -40.08 -5.82 8.30
CA THR A 32 -38.87 -5.31 7.68
C THR A 32 -38.30 -6.46 6.87
N ASP A 33 -38.31 -6.31 5.55
CA ASP A 33 -37.51 -7.13 4.66
C ASP A 33 -36.15 -7.31 5.32
N LYS A 34 -35.79 -8.56 5.63
CA LYS A 34 -34.39 -8.90 5.84
C LYS A 34 -33.70 -8.52 4.53
N LYS A 35 -33.20 -7.29 4.45
CA LYS A 35 -32.06 -7.00 3.60
C LYS A 35 -31.04 -8.01 4.06
N GLU A 36 -30.78 -9.00 3.21
CA GLU A 36 -29.53 -9.74 3.29
C GLU A 36 -28.45 -8.66 3.36
N GLU A 37 -27.88 -8.46 4.54
CA GLU A 37 -26.57 -7.82 4.65
C GLU A 37 -25.68 -8.69 3.78
N LYS A 38 -25.42 -8.22 2.56
CA LYS A 38 -24.26 -8.68 1.82
C LYS A 38 -23.11 -8.46 2.77
N GLU A 39 -22.51 -9.56 3.22
CA GLU A 39 -21.22 -9.56 3.88
C GLU A 39 -20.30 -8.70 3.01
N GLU A 40 -20.05 -7.47 3.46
CA GLU A 40 -19.18 -6.55 2.77
C GLU A 40 -17.79 -7.14 2.99
N ASN A 41 -17.34 -7.97 2.03
CA ASN A 41 -16.00 -8.55 2.00
C ASN A 41 -15.02 -7.39 1.96
N THR A 42 -14.67 -6.89 3.14
CA THR A 42 -13.74 -5.79 3.30
C THR A 42 -12.39 -6.35 2.89
N PRO A 43 -11.74 -5.77 1.87
CA PRO A 43 -10.48 -6.28 1.38
C PRO A 43 -9.44 -6.27 2.53
N VAL A 44 -8.81 -7.42 2.73
CA VAL A 44 -7.88 -7.64 3.83
C VAL A 44 -6.46 -7.37 3.32
N PHE A 45 -5.79 -6.41 3.96
CA PHE A 45 -4.38 -6.14 3.70
C PHE A 45 -3.50 -7.21 4.34
N VAL A 46 -2.50 -7.69 3.60
CA VAL A 46 -1.38 -8.44 4.16
C VAL A 46 -0.67 -7.60 5.24
N ASN A 47 -0.08 -8.28 6.23
CA ASN A 47 0.67 -7.61 7.28
C ASN A 47 1.81 -6.78 6.64
N TYR A 48 1.99 -5.55 7.09
CA TYR A 48 2.99 -4.66 6.52
C TYR A 48 4.42 -5.22 6.61
N LYS A 49 4.77 -5.88 7.73
CA LYS A 49 6.07 -6.51 7.91
C LYS A 49 6.30 -7.68 6.95
N ASP A 50 5.24 -8.42 6.64
CA ASP A 50 5.31 -9.50 5.65
C ASP A 50 5.54 -8.94 4.24
N MET A 51 4.99 -7.76 3.93
CA MET A 51 5.27 -7.06 2.67
C MET A 51 6.70 -6.55 2.58
N GLU A 52 7.27 -6.02 3.68
CA GLU A 52 8.70 -5.64 3.75
C GLU A 52 9.58 -6.85 3.46
N ILE A 53 9.31 -7.99 4.13
CA ILE A 53 10.03 -9.24 3.93
C ILE A 53 9.88 -9.73 2.49
N ASN A 54 8.68 -9.64 1.91
CA ASN A 54 8.44 -10.05 0.53
C ASN A 54 9.27 -9.21 -0.44
N LEU A 55 9.22 -7.88 -0.32
CA LEU A 55 9.98 -6.98 -1.18
C LEU A 55 11.49 -7.22 -1.07
N LEU A 56 12.01 -7.48 0.14
CA LEU A 56 13.44 -7.71 0.37
C LEU A 56 13.95 -9.07 -0.14
N ASN A 57 13.08 -10.08 -0.24
CA ASN A 57 13.50 -11.45 -0.54
C ASN A 57 12.94 -12.00 -1.88
N SER A 58 12.19 -11.19 -2.63
CA SER A 58 11.56 -11.62 -3.87
C SER A 58 12.08 -10.84 -5.07
N GLY A 59 11.78 -11.34 -6.27
CA GLY A 59 11.98 -10.57 -7.48
C GLY A 59 10.95 -9.44 -7.63
N TYR A 60 11.37 -8.34 -8.24
CA TYR A 60 10.53 -7.19 -8.58
C TYR A 60 11.20 -6.34 -9.67
N ASP A 61 10.40 -5.60 -10.40
CA ASP A 61 10.86 -4.52 -11.27
C ASP A 61 10.76 -3.20 -10.50
N TYR A 62 11.70 -2.30 -10.73
CA TYR A 62 11.73 -1.01 -10.05
C TYR A 62 12.00 0.16 -10.98
N LYS A 63 11.51 1.33 -10.56
CA LYS A 63 11.88 2.63 -11.09
C LYS A 63 12.07 3.60 -9.94
N TYR A 64 13.30 4.02 -9.70
CA TYR A 64 13.65 4.99 -8.68
C TYR A 64 13.93 6.32 -9.37
N THR A 65 13.20 7.37 -8.99
CA THR A 65 13.45 8.72 -9.47
C THR A 65 13.93 9.57 -8.31
N ILE A 66 15.15 10.11 -8.41
CA ILE A 66 15.69 11.07 -7.46
C ILE A 66 15.71 12.45 -8.12
N ILE A 67 15.12 13.43 -7.44
CA ILE A 67 15.08 14.82 -7.87
C ILE A 67 15.68 15.67 -6.76
N SER A 68 16.71 16.43 -7.10
CA SER A 68 17.20 17.55 -6.30
C SER A 68 16.95 18.86 -7.03
N ASP A 69 17.38 19.98 -6.45
CA ASP A 69 17.33 21.29 -7.10
C ASP A 69 18.17 21.37 -8.38
N THR A 70 19.22 20.54 -8.49
CA THR A 70 20.22 20.62 -9.57
C THR A 70 20.25 19.41 -10.48
N GLN A 71 19.79 18.26 -10.02
CA GLN A 71 19.91 17.01 -10.77
C GLN A 71 18.65 16.16 -10.71
N LYS A 72 18.48 15.38 -11.77
CA LYS A 72 17.51 14.30 -11.84
C LYS A 72 18.23 13.03 -12.23
N GLU A 73 18.01 11.99 -11.45
CA GLU A 73 18.54 10.66 -11.70
C GLU A 73 17.40 9.66 -11.73
N ILE A 74 17.49 8.68 -12.64
CA ILE A 74 16.56 7.57 -12.72
C ILE A 74 17.35 6.28 -12.65
N TYR A 75 16.92 5.37 -11.79
CA TYR A 75 17.40 3.99 -11.75
C TYR A 75 16.23 3.09 -12.14
N GLU A 76 16.38 2.30 -13.19
CA GLU A 76 15.32 1.41 -13.68
C GLU A 76 15.90 0.03 -13.93
N GLY A 77 15.27 -1.00 -13.39
CA GLY A 77 15.82 -2.35 -13.47
C GLY A 77 14.94 -3.41 -12.83
N THR A 78 15.53 -4.59 -12.68
CA THR A 78 14.88 -5.77 -12.11
C THR A 78 15.80 -6.42 -11.10
N MET A 79 15.27 -6.65 -9.91
CA MET A 79 15.86 -7.53 -8.90
C MET A 79 15.32 -8.94 -9.11
N CYS A 80 16.19 -9.94 -9.23
CA CYS A 80 15.80 -11.34 -9.20
C CYS A 80 16.95 -12.24 -8.72
N ASN A 81 16.65 -13.16 -7.80
CA ASN A 81 17.60 -14.15 -7.28
C ASN A 81 18.93 -13.50 -6.84
N ASP A 82 18.85 -12.41 -6.09
CA ASP A 82 19.99 -11.62 -5.60
C ASP A 82 20.88 -11.02 -6.70
N ILE A 83 20.34 -10.92 -7.92
CA ILE A 83 20.95 -10.23 -9.05
C ILE A 83 20.08 -9.03 -9.40
N ASP A 84 20.67 -7.84 -9.31
CA ASP A 84 20.08 -6.60 -9.79
C ASP A 84 20.69 -6.27 -11.16
N ILE A 85 19.86 -6.02 -12.16
CA ILE A 85 20.30 -5.52 -13.46
C ILE A 85 19.43 -4.32 -13.81
N GLY A 86 20.08 -3.19 -14.11
CA GLY A 86 19.37 -1.96 -14.40
C GLY A 86 20.18 -0.94 -15.18
N TYR A 87 19.58 0.23 -15.32
CA TYR A 87 20.16 1.41 -15.94
C TYR A 87 20.08 2.57 -14.96
N LYS A 88 21.19 3.32 -14.85
CA LYS A 88 21.22 4.66 -14.26
C LYS A 88 21.18 5.66 -15.41
N GLU A 89 20.18 6.53 -15.41
CA GLU A 89 20.05 7.65 -16.34
C GLU A 89 20.28 8.96 -15.59
N THR A 90 21.19 9.77 -16.10
CA THR A 90 21.42 11.15 -15.69
C THR A 90 21.24 12.09 -16.88
N ILE A 91 21.38 13.39 -16.67
CA ILE A 91 21.36 14.35 -17.78
C ILE A 91 22.49 14.12 -18.80
N ASP A 92 23.60 13.53 -18.36
CA ASP A 92 24.82 13.38 -19.16
C ASP A 92 24.97 11.99 -19.78
N SER A 93 24.39 10.95 -19.17
CA SER A 93 24.65 9.57 -19.61
C SER A 93 23.58 8.57 -19.20
N ILE A 94 23.59 7.43 -19.88
CA ILE A 94 22.89 6.21 -19.47
C ILE A 94 23.94 5.13 -19.23
N THR A 95 23.96 4.58 -18.01
CA THR A 95 24.90 3.55 -17.58
C THR A 95 24.14 2.28 -17.22
N LYS A 96 24.36 1.20 -17.97
CA LYS A 96 23.87 -0.13 -17.59
C LYS A 96 24.75 -0.70 -16.49
N TYR A 97 24.14 -1.29 -15.47
CA TYR A 97 24.85 -1.89 -14.36
C TYR A 97 24.27 -3.26 -13.98
N LYS A 98 25.06 -3.97 -13.18
CA LYS A 98 24.69 -5.24 -12.57
C LYS A 98 25.28 -5.35 -11.18
N ILE A 99 24.44 -5.68 -10.21
CA ILE A 99 24.82 -5.97 -8.82
C ILE A 99 24.63 -7.45 -8.58
N LYS A 100 25.70 -8.13 -8.17
CA LYS A 100 25.67 -9.56 -7.86
C LYS A 100 26.70 -9.86 -6.77
N ASP A 101 26.30 -10.62 -5.75
CA ASP A 101 27.18 -11.01 -4.64
C ASP A 101 27.86 -9.78 -3.96
N GLY A 102 27.14 -8.66 -3.88
CA GLY A 102 27.63 -7.39 -3.32
C GLY A 102 28.60 -6.60 -4.23
N LYS A 103 28.94 -7.13 -5.42
CA LYS A 103 29.77 -6.44 -6.40
C LYS A 103 28.93 -5.66 -7.39
N ILE A 104 29.32 -4.43 -7.65
CA ILE A 104 28.67 -3.56 -8.63
C ILE A 104 29.57 -3.50 -9.87
N THR A 105 28.98 -3.78 -11.03
CA THR A 105 29.68 -3.75 -12.32
C THR A 105 28.94 -2.86 -13.30
N LYS A 106 29.70 -2.04 -14.03
CA LYS A 106 29.23 -1.36 -15.23
C LYS A 106 29.27 -2.36 -16.40
N VAL A 107 28.16 -2.50 -17.10
CA VAL A 107 28.04 -3.41 -18.24
C VAL A 107 28.40 -2.64 -19.52
N LEU A 108 29.51 -3.03 -20.14
CA LEU A 108 29.97 -2.51 -21.42
C LEU A 108 29.69 -3.54 -22.53
N LEU A 109 30.00 -3.18 -23.79
CA LEU A 109 29.72 -4.05 -24.94
C LEU A 109 30.46 -5.40 -24.85
N ASP A 110 31.75 -5.35 -24.51
CA ASP A 110 32.65 -6.50 -24.58
C ASP A 110 33.06 -7.04 -23.20
N ASN A 111 32.75 -6.33 -22.11
CA ASN A 111 33.15 -6.69 -20.75
C ASN A 111 32.27 -6.05 -19.66
N GLU A 112 32.55 -6.44 -18.41
CA GLU A 112 32.03 -5.80 -17.20
C GLU A 112 33.20 -5.13 -16.46
N GLU A 113 33.01 -3.90 -15.98
CA GLU A 113 33.98 -3.14 -15.19
C GLU A 113 33.48 -2.98 -13.75
N GLU A 114 34.24 -3.45 -12.76
CA GLU A 114 33.86 -3.30 -11.35
C GLU A 114 33.97 -1.83 -10.94
N ILE A 115 32.91 -1.29 -10.34
CA ILE A 115 32.82 0.10 -9.87
C ILE A 115 32.49 0.13 -8.38
N PRO A 116 32.95 1.16 -7.64
CA PRO A 116 32.75 1.21 -6.19
C PRO A 116 31.30 1.45 -5.78
N SER A 117 30.56 2.25 -6.55
CA SER A 117 29.12 2.45 -6.41
C SER A 117 28.49 2.82 -7.75
N ILE A 118 27.18 2.59 -7.86
CA ILE A 118 26.34 3.13 -8.93
C ILE A 118 25.64 4.42 -8.52
N TYR A 119 25.43 4.65 -7.22
CA TYR A 119 24.79 5.88 -6.76
C TYR A 119 25.84 6.93 -6.39
N ASP A 120 25.40 8.19 -6.37
CA ASP A 120 26.23 9.29 -5.89
C ASP A 120 26.11 9.34 -4.35
N ASP A 121 27.05 10.01 -3.64
CA ASP A 121 27.37 9.97 -2.17
C ASP A 121 26.21 10.00 -1.12
N SER A 122 24.93 9.93 -1.52
CA SER A 122 23.73 9.83 -0.70
C SER A 122 22.98 8.50 -0.91
N GLU A 123 23.28 7.45 -0.12
CA GLU A 123 22.77 6.10 -0.46
C GLU A 123 21.92 5.38 0.58
N ASP A 124 21.81 5.88 1.80
CA ASP A 124 21.09 5.14 2.85
C ASP A 124 19.60 4.92 2.53
N PHE A 125 19.00 5.75 1.68
CA PHE A 125 17.60 5.64 1.27
C PHE A 125 17.36 4.69 0.09
N LEU A 126 18.38 4.43 -0.74
CA LEU A 126 18.26 3.55 -1.91
C LEU A 126 18.51 2.08 -1.54
N ASN A 127 19.21 1.84 -0.43
CA ASN A 127 19.29 0.51 0.18
C ASN A 127 18.03 0.22 1.01
N LEU A 128 17.12 -0.61 0.47
CA LEU A 128 15.85 -0.95 1.13
C LEU A 128 16.03 -1.62 2.50
N ASN A 129 17.07 -2.45 2.68
CA ASN A 129 17.33 -3.10 3.96
C ASN A 129 17.74 -2.07 5.03
N THR A 130 18.61 -1.13 4.68
CA THR A 130 18.99 0.00 5.54
C THR A 130 17.78 0.88 5.84
N LEU A 131 16.99 1.23 4.81
CA LEU A 131 15.78 2.03 4.94
C LEU A 131 14.79 1.40 5.93
N PHE A 132 14.36 0.15 5.73
CA PHE A 132 13.40 -0.49 6.63
C PHE A 132 13.97 -0.71 8.03
N THR A 133 15.27 -0.97 8.17
CA THR A 133 15.92 -1.05 9.48
C THR A 133 15.81 0.27 10.23
N ASN A 134 16.10 1.39 9.56
CA ASN A 134 15.97 2.72 10.14
C ASN A 134 14.51 3.04 10.51
N LEU A 135 13.53 2.63 9.69
CA LEU A 135 12.11 2.92 9.94
C LEU A 135 11.53 2.23 11.18
N LYS A 136 12.12 1.12 11.65
CA LYS A 136 11.62 0.36 12.83
C LYS A 136 11.59 1.17 14.12
N GLU A 137 12.45 2.18 14.24
CA GLU A 137 12.58 2.99 15.46
C GLU A 137 11.61 4.18 15.49
N TYR A 138 10.91 4.46 14.38
CA TYR A 138 10.08 5.66 14.26
C TYR A 138 8.59 5.36 14.44
N PRO A 139 7.86 6.24 15.15
CA PRO A 139 6.41 6.19 15.17
C PRO A 139 5.87 6.47 13.77
N TYR A 140 4.76 5.81 13.44
CA TYR A 140 4.11 5.96 12.15
C TYR A 140 2.59 6.05 12.28
N ASN A 141 1.98 6.68 11.29
CA ASN A 141 0.54 6.72 11.12
C ASN A 141 0.14 5.84 9.93
N ILE A 142 -1.03 5.19 10.01
CA ILE A 142 -1.59 4.39 8.91
C ILE A 142 -2.90 5.01 8.47
N GLU A 143 -3.01 5.28 7.18
CA GLU A 143 -4.25 5.62 6.49
C GLU A 143 -4.61 4.50 5.50
N LYS A 144 -5.87 4.09 5.46
CA LYS A 144 -6.35 3.04 4.57
C LYS A 144 -7.55 3.55 3.77
N ASN A 145 -7.56 3.22 2.48
CA ASN A 145 -8.76 3.23 1.64
C ASN A 145 -9.07 1.79 1.20
N ASN A 146 -10.05 1.58 0.32
CA ASN A 146 -10.48 0.24 -0.05
C ASN A 146 -9.34 -0.64 -0.60
N ASN A 147 -8.44 -0.09 -1.42
CA ASN A 147 -7.44 -0.89 -2.14
C ASN A 147 -5.99 -0.49 -1.84
N GLU A 148 -5.79 0.58 -1.09
CA GLU A 148 -4.48 1.13 -0.80
C GLU A 148 -4.33 1.48 0.68
N ARG A 149 -3.09 1.36 1.16
CA ARG A 149 -2.69 1.73 2.50
C ARG A 149 -1.45 2.63 2.40
N THR A 150 -1.48 3.74 3.12
CA THR A 150 -0.33 4.64 3.26
C THR A 150 0.17 4.57 4.69
N ILE A 151 1.47 4.32 4.85
CA ILE A 151 2.18 4.37 6.13
C ILE A 151 3.11 5.58 6.11
N SER A 152 2.93 6.47 7.09
CA SER A 152 3.62 7.76 7.14
C SER A 152 4.56 7.82 8.34
N TYR A 153 5.86 7.94 8.07
CA TYR A 153 6.90 8.13 9.08
C TYR A 153 7.40 9.57 9.02
N LYS A 154 7.56 10.19 10.19
CA LYS A 154 8.13 11.53 10.31
C LYS A 154 9.35 11.48 11.23
N LYS A 155 10.50 11.87 10.72
CA LYS A 155 11.74 12.06 11.47
C LYS A 155 12.25 13.47 11.25
N ASP A 156 13.03 13.99 12.18
CA ASP A 156 13.74 15.24 11.97
C ASP A 156 14.65 15.13 10.74
N GLY A 157 14.44 16.04 9.78
CA GLY A 157 15.19 16.13 8.53
C GLY A 157 14.61 15.39 7.33
N TYR A 158 13.69 14.42 7.50
CA TYR A 158 13.01 13.78 6.37
C TYR A 158 11.67 13.09 6.73
N GLN A 159 10.82 12.92 5.72
CA GLN A 159 9.56 12.18 5.77
C GLN A 159 9.62 10.96 4.85
N VAL A 160 9.02 9.85 5.28
CA VAL A 160 8.83 8.66 4.43
C VAL A 160 7.35 8.31 4.34
N LEU A 161 6.87 8.10 3.12
CA LEU A 161 5.53 7.62 2.81
C LEU A 161 5.63 6.28 2.09
N VAL A 162 5.13 5.22 2.70
CA VAL A 162 5.07 3.88 2.09
C VAL A 162 3.65 3.61 1.65
N LYS A 163 3.45 3.41 0.34
CA LYS A 163 2.16 3.02 -0.23
C LYS A 163 2.17 1.54 -0.56
N THR A 164 1.07 0.88 -0.22
CA THR A 164 0.85 -0.54 -0.50
C THR A 164 -0.51 -0.72 -1.15
N ASN A 165 -0.64 -1.74 -2.00
CA ASN A 165 -1.95 -2.31 -2.32
C ASN A 165 -2.31 -3.36 -1.23
N LEU A 166 -3.24 -4.28 -1.53
CA LEU A 166 -3.64 -5.33 -0.59
C LEU A 166 -2.52 -6.32 -0.25
N GLU A 167 -1.56 -6.53 -1.15
CA GLU A 167 -0.57 -7.63 -1.07
C GLU A 167 0.88 -7.14 -1.04
N TYR A 168 1.18 -5.97 -1.61
CA TYR A 168 2.55 -5.53 -1.91
C TYR A 168 2.75 -4.04 -1.62
N ILE A 169 3.98 -3.69 -1.22
CA ILE A 169 4.48 -2.32 -1.29
C ILE A 169 4.63 -1.96 -2.77
N THR A 170 4.03 -0.84 -3.18
CA THR A 170 4.04 -0.37 -4.57
C THR A 170 4.88 0.86 -4.75
N ASN A 171 5.03 1.68 -3.70
CA ASN A 171 5.80 2.89 -3.76
C ASN A 171 6.34 3.30 -2.38
N ILE A 172 7.54 3.87 -2.36
CA ILE A 172 8.08 4.58 -1.21
C ILE A 172 8.52 5.97 -1.67
N THR A 173 7.94 7.01 -1.07
CA THR A 173 8.40 8.39 -1.25
C THR A 173 9.22 8.82 -0.04
N ILE A 174 10.45 9.30 -0.25
CA ILE A 174 11.26 9.95 0.78
C ILE A 174 11.43 11.42 0.40
N THR A 175 11.09 12.32 1.31
CA THR A 175 11.31 13.77 1.12
C THR A 175 12.27 14.26 2.18
N THR A 176 13.44 14.74 1.76
CA THR A 176 14.42 15.42 2.61
C THR A 176 14.34 16.93 2.38
N THR A 177 15.25 17.70 2.99
CA THR A 177 15.37 19.13 2.73
C THR A 177 15.86 19.47 1.32
N THR A 178 16.59 18.57 0.67
CA THR A 178 17.27 18.85 -0.62
C THR A 178 16.80 17.93 -1.75
N ASN A 179 16.30 16.73 -1.42
CA ASN A 179 16.04 15.69 -2.39
C ASN A 179 14.65 15.07 -2.17
N ASN A 180 14.03 14.66 -3.27
CA ASN A 180 12.84 13.81 -3.30
C ASN A 180 13.19 12.49 -3.98
N TYR A 181 12.90 11.38 -3.30
CA TYR A 181 13.09 10.03 -3.79
C TYR A 181 11.72 9.41 -4.01
N ASN A 182 11.46 8.95 -5.22
CA ASN A 182 10.26 8.20 -5.56
C ASN A 182 10.68 6.79 -6.00
N LEU A 183 10.51 5.81 -5.11
CA LEU A 183 10.88 4.41 -5.35
C LEU A 183 9.63 3.62 -5.72
N GLU A 184 9.47 3.26 -6.99
CA GLU A 184 8.31 2.52 -7.49
C GLU A 184 8.65 1.04 -7.69
N PHE A 185 7.72 0.16 -7.32
CA PHE A 185 7.87 -1.29 -7.41
C PHE A 185 6.71 -1.90 -8.18
N THR A 186 7.02 -2.78 -9.12
CA THR A 186 6.04 -3.57 -9.86
C THR A 186 6.49 -5.01 -9.96
N ASN A 187 5.55 -5.91 -10.30
CA ASN A 187 5.84 -7.34 -10.41
C ASN A 187 6.49 -7.98 -9.16
N VAL A 188 6.20 -7.43 -7.97
CA VAL A 188 6.71 -7.97 -6.70
C VAL A 188 6.28 -9.43 -6.53
N GLY A 189 7.23 -10.29 -6.14
CA GLY A 189 7.02 -11.73 -6.05
C GLY A 189 7.25 -12.48 -7.36
N LYS A 190 7.60 -11.78 -8.46
CA LYS A 190 7.87 -12.39 -9.76
C LYS A 190 9.33 -12.19 -10.13
N CYS A 191 9.97 -13.24 -10.59
CA CYS A 191 11.21 -13.12 -11.33
C CYS A 191 10.94 -13.31 -12.82
N VAL A 192 11.05 -12.22 -13.58
CA VAL A 192 11.15 -12.30 -15.03
C VAL A 192 12.65 -12.33 -15.34
N LYS A 193 13.16 -13.47 -15.84
CA LYS A 193 14.54 -13.55 -16.29
C LYS A 193 14.75 -12.54 -17.43
N ILE A 194 15.57 -11.52 -17.20
CA ILE A 194 16.14 -10.73 -18.29
C ILE A 194 17.31 -11.55 -18.83
N ASP A 195 17.14 -12.13 -20.02
CA ASP A 195 18.25 -12.76 -20.75
C ASP A 195 19.33 -11.71 -20.98
N SER A 196 20.45 -11.86 -20.28
CA SER A 196 21.57 -10.91 -20.33
C SER A 196 22.40 -11.02 -21.61
N ASN A 197 21.99 -11.88 -22.55
CA ASN A 197 22.69 -12.16 -23.80
C ASN A 197 21.80 -11.83 -25.01
N LYS A 198 21.97 -10.65 -25.57
CA LYS A 198 21.73 -10.38 -26.99
C LYS A 198 22.74 -9.38 -27.51
#